data_AF-A0A2S9XUH5-F1
#
_entry.id   AF-A0A2S9XUH5-F1
#
_cell.length_a   1.000
_cell.length_b   1.000
_cell.length_c   1.000
_cell.angle_alpha   90.00
_cell.angle_beta   90.00
_cell.angle_gamma   90.00
#
_symmetry.space_group_name_H-M   'P 1'
#
loop_
_entity.id
_entity.type
_entity.pdbx_description
1 polymer ?
#
loop_
_entity_poly.entity_id
_entity_poly.type
_entity_poly.pdbx_seq_one_letter_code
_entity_poly.pdbx_strand_id
1 'polypeptide(L)'
;MPTKYELWLATLTLTVACSSRSVTQDCDGMCEPAGPAFPGVGECVEGVCTPTYGECADKSEVSTCAEVCEAEGSVCVTNGCGGHTYRIYTILEWCEDPDRIGVEIAHDCNEPVDWQVNAAVKCCCEQRD
;
A
#
# COMPACT_ATOMS: atom_id res chain seq x y z
N MET A 1 -67.73 -25.23 20.95
CA MET A 1 -68.09 -24.86 19.55
C MET A 1 -67.92 -23.34 19.43
N PRO A 2 -67.48 -22.83 18.26
CA PRO A 2 -66.22 -22.12 18.05
C PRO A 2 -66.30 -20.58 18.15
N THR A 3 -65.15 -19.92 18.34
CA THR A 3 -64.71 -18.60 17.77
C THR A 3 -63.35 -18.27 18.43
N LYS A 4 -62.18 -18.48 17.82
CA LYS A 4 -61.56 -17.87 16.62
C LYS A 4 -61.09 -16.43 16.91
N TYR A 5 -59.92 -16.29 17.54
CA TYR A 5 -59.19 -15.02 17.68
C TYR A 5 -57.69 -15.24 17.44
N GLU A 6 -57.19 -14.60 16.37
CA GLU A 6 -55.94 -13.83 16.27
C GLU A 6 -54.60 -14.60 16.49
N LEU A 7 -53.80 -14.94 15.47
CA LEU A 7 -52.90 -14.04 14.68
C LEU A 7 -52.22 -13.03 15.63
N TRP A 8 -50.92 -13.05 15.96
CA TRP A 8 -49.72 -13.10 15.11
C TRP A 8 -48.50 -13.46 15.98
N LEU A 9 -47.71 -14.46 15.60
CA LEU A 9 -46.30 -14.53 15.99
C LEU A 9 -45.50 -13.94 14.83
N ALA A 10 -45.14 -12.65 14.97
CA ALA A 10 -44.17 -12.02 14.10
C ALA A 10 -42.80 -12.65 14.39
N THR A 11 -42.46 -13.66 13.58
CA THR A 11 -41.10 -14.19 13.49
C THR A 11 -40.21 -13.04 13.02
N LEU A 12 -39.50 -12.41 13.95
CA LEU A 12 -38.47 -11.42 13.65
C LEU A 12 -37.28 -12.19 13.06
N THR A 13 -37.37 -12.56 11.78
CA THR A 13 -36.22 -12.96 11.00
C THR A 13 -35.32 -11.74 10.87
N LEU A 14 -34.35 -11.62 11.79
CA LEU A 14 -33.11 -10.90 11.52
C LEU A 14 -32.45 -11.59 10.33
N THR A 15 -32.92 -11.25 9.15
CA THR A 15 -32.09 -11.26 7.96
C THR A 15 -31.02 -10.22 8.27
N VAL A 16 -29.91 -10.69 8.84
CA VAL A 16 -28.63 -10.04 8.60
C VAL A 16 -28.49 -10.11 7.08
N ALA A 17 -29.03 -9.09 6.42
CA ALA A 17 -28.53 -8.70 5.13
C ALA A 17 -27.08 -8.36 5.43
N CYS A 18 -26.20 -9.35 5.26
CA CYS A 18 -24.91 -9.07 4.68
C CYS A 18 -25.25 -8.35 3.38
N SER A 19 -25.38 -7.03 3.47
CA SER A 19 -25.03 -6.19 2.35
C SER A 19 -23.63 -6.65 2.02
N SER A 20 -23.51 -7.53 1.03
CA SER A 20 -22.43 -7.45 0.10
C SER A 20 -22.45 -5.99 -0.34
N ARG A 21 -21.71 -5.15 0.41
CA ARG A 21 -21.24 -3.88 -0.11
C ARG A 21 -20.71 -4.31 -1.45
N SER A 22 -21.35 -3.82 -2.50
CA SER A 22 -20.68 -3.71 -3.79
C SER A 22 -19.27 -3.27 -3.44
N VAL A 23 -18.29 -4.13 -3.70
CA VAL A 23 -16.88 -3.74 -3.71
C VAL A 23 -16.83 -2.74 -4.85
N THR A 24 -17.28 -1.52 -4.56
CA THR A 24 -16.96 -0.35 -5.34
C THR A 24 -15.46 -0.36 -5.27
N GLN A 25 -14.83 -0.73 -6.39
CA GLN A 25 -13.69 -0.13 -7.10
C GLN A 25 -12.95 1.09 -6.48
N ASP A 26 -13.20 1.38 -5.21
CA ASP A 26 -12.78 2.49 -4.41
C ASP A 26 -12.15 1.87 -3.16
N CYS A 27 -10.96 2.34 -2.83
CA CYS A 27 -10.17 1.75 -1.78
C CYS A 27 -10.55 2.35 -0.41
N ASP A 28 -11.71 3.01 -0.29
CA ASP A 28 -12.24 3.65 0.93
C ASP A 28 -11.20 4.55 1.63
N GLY A 29 -10.31 5.18 0.84
CA GLY A 29 -9.21 6.02 1.35
C GLY A 29 -8.04 5.25 1.98
N MET A 30 -7.92 3.94 1.75
CA MET A 30 -6.81 3.11 2.24
C MET A 30 -5.51 3.29 1.46
N CYS A 31 -5.56 3.86 0.25
CA CYS A 31 -4.37 4.16 -0.53
C CYS A 31 -3.91 5.59 -0.26
N GLU A 32 -2.60 5.79 -0.27
CA GLU A 32 -1.97 7.10 -0.10
C GLU A 32 -1.26 7.50 -1.42
N PRO A 33 -1.91 8.31 -2.27
CA PRO A 33 -1.30 8.73 -3.54
C PRO A 33 -0.05 9.57 -3.29
N ALA A 34 1.03 9.28 -4.02
CA ALA A 34 2.28 10.03 -3.92
C ALA A 34 2.20 11.46 -4.53
N GLY A 35 1.03 11.87 -5.02
CA GLY A 35 0.74 13.19 -5.54
C GLY A 35 1.00 13.35 -7.04
N PRO A 36 0.74 14.55 -7.60
CA PRO A 36 0.73 14.77 -9.05
C PRO A 36 2.10 14.62 -9.73
N ALA A 37 3.20 14.63 -8.97
CA ALA A 37 4.53 14.35 -9.49
C ALA A 37 4.73 12.87 -9.88
N PHE A 38 3.91 11.97 -9.32
CA PHE A 38 4.03 10.52 -9.46
C PHE A 38 2.67 9.90 -9.79
N PRO A 39 2.14 10.14 -11.01
CA PRO A 39 0.83 9.63 -11.40
C PRO A 39 0.83 8.09 -11.36
N GLY A 40 -0.20 7.51 -10.74
CA GLY A 40 -0.37 6.07 -10.62
C GLY A 40 0.38 5.40 -9.46
N VAL A 41 1.09 6.15 -8.60
CA VAL A 41 1.81 5.61 -7.43
C VAL A 41 0.97 5.79 -6.16
N GLY A 42 0.69 4.68 -5.47
CA GLY A 42 -0.19 4.66 -4.28
C GLY A 42 -1.64 5.04 -4.58
N GLU A 43 -2.08 4.96 -5.83
CA GLU A 43 -3.45 5.27 -6.25
C GLU A 43 -4.35 4.03 -6.13
N CYS A 44 -5.65 4.26 -5.97
CA CYS A 44 -6.61 3.17 -6.03
C CYS A 44 -6.94 2.81 -7.48
N VAL A 45 -6.66 1.58 -7.88
CA VAL A 45 -7.01 1.04 -9.19
C VAL A 45 -7.78 -0.26 -8.98
N GLU A 46 -9.03 -0.28 -9.41
CA GLU A 46 -9.90 -1.46 -9.32
C GLU A 46 -10.08 -2.04 -7.89
N GLY A 47 -10.00 -1.19 -6.87
CA GLY A 47 -10.13 -1.60 -5.47
C GLY A 47 -8.85 -2.14 -4.85
N VAL A 48 -7.71 -2.04 -5.56
CA VAL A 48 -6.37 -2.38 -5.07
C VAL A 48 -5.50 -1.13 -5.10
N CYS A 49 -4.70 -0.91 -4.07
CA CYS A 49 -3.71 0.17 -4.07
C CYS A 49 -2.55 -0.21 -4.99
N THR A 50 -2.21 0.67 -5.93
CA THR A 50 -1.00 0.52 -6.70
C THR A 50 0.23 0.63 -5.79
N PRO A 51 1.40 0.13 -6.22
CA PRO A 51 2.62 0.20 -5.44
C PRO A 51 2.94 1.63 -5.02
N THR A 52 3.50 1.79 -3.82
CA THR A 52 3.93 3.09 -3.28
C THR A 52 5.31 2.96 -2.64
N TYR A 53 5.92 4.10 -2.33
CA TYR A 53 7.17 4.08 -1.56
C TYR A 53 6.88 3.76 -0.11
N GLY A 54 7.50 2.70 0.41
CA GLY A 54 7.38 2.26 1.80
C GLY A 54 8.12 3.17 2.79
N GLU A 55 8.41 2.60 3.96
CA GLU A 55 9.13 3.28 5.02
C GLU A 55 10.60 3.50 4.65
N CYS A 56 11.26 4.37 5.43
CA CYS A 56 12.68 4.60 5.28
C CYS A 56 13.48 3.47 5.92
N ALA A 57 14.48 2.96 5.20
CA ALA A 57 15.45 2.01 5.72
C ALA A 57 16.87 2.59 5.65
N ASP A 58 17.69 2.31 6.69
CA ASP A 58 19.10 2.69 6.72
C ASP A 58 19.98 1.61 6.07
N LYS A 59 21.08 2.03 5.43
CA LYS A 59 22.03 1.13 4.78
C LYS A 59 22.68 0.10 5.70
N SER A 60 22.65 0.32 7.01
CA SER A 60 23.17 -0.62 8.00
C SER A 60 22.19 -1.76 8.31
N GLU A 61 20.94 -1.65 7.86
CA GLU A 61 19.85 -2.58 8.20
C GLU A 61 19.44 -3.47 7.02
N VAL A 62 19.62 -2.98 5.78
CA VAL A 62 19.15 -3.65 4.56
C VAL A 62 20.18 -3.58 3.44
N SER A 63 20.14 -4.55 2.53
CA SER A 63 20.99 -4.58 1.33
C SER A 63 20.18 -4.47 0.04
N THR A 64 18.92 -4.90 0.03
CA THR A 64 18.04 -4.95 -1.15
C THR A 64 16.65 -4.38 -0.84
N CYS A 65 15.91 -3.98 -1.89
CA CYS A 65 14.54 -3.52 -1.69
C CYS A 65 13.53 -4.63 -1.40
N ALA A 66 13.83 -5.86 -1.81
CA ALA A 66 13.06 -7.03 -1.40
C ALA A 66 13.03 -7.18 0.13
N GLU A 67 14.18 -6.99 0.80
CA GLU A 67 14.29 -7.05 2.27
C GLU A 67 13.50 -5.94 2.96
N VAL A 68 13.57 -4.71 2.44
CA VAL A 68 12.82 -3.56 2.98
C VAL A 68 11.32 -3.84 2.95
N CYS A 69 10.80 -4.17 1.77
CA CYS A 69 9.36 -4.42 1.64
C CYS A 69 8.92 -5.66 2.44
N GLU A 70 9.74 -6.70 2.53
CA GLU A 70 9.43 -7.87 3.35
C GLU A 70 9.34 -7.53 4.84
N ALA A 71 10.24 -6.67 5.35
CA ALA A 71 10.20 -6.21 6.74
C ALA A 71 8.91 -5.45 7.07
N GLU A 72 8.30 -4.80 6.08
CA GLU A 72 7.01 -4.10 6.17
C GLU A 72 5.80 -5.02 5.94
N GLY A 73 6.01 -6.31 5.66
CA GLY A 73 4.94 -7.24 5.31
C GLY A 73 4.40 -7.09 3.88
N SER A 74 5.16 -6.43 3.02
CA SER A 74 4.84 -6.09 1.63
C SER A 74 5.69 -6.90 0.63
N VAL A 75 5.50 -6.65 -0.67
CA VAL A 75 6.31 -7.18 -1.77
C VAL A 75 6.96 -6.04 -2.52
N CYS A 76 8.23 -6.17 -2.87
CA CYS A 76 8.90 -5.17 -3.70
C CYS A 76 8.45 -5.28 -5.16
N VAL A 77 8.23 -4.14 -5.81
CA VAL A 77 7.83 -4.06 -7.21
C VAL A 77 8.91 -3.38 -8.04
N THR A 78 9.58 -4.18 -8.87
CA THR A 78 10.60 -3.68 -9.81
C THR A 78 9.98 -2.65 -10.75
N ASN A 79 10.49 -1.42 -10.71
CA ASN A 79 10.03 -0.27 -11.49
C ASN A 79 8.53 0.08 -11.29
N GLY A 80 7.94 -0.32 -10.16
CA GLY A 80 6.51 -0.15 -9.89
C GLY A 80 6.09 1.30 -9.60
N CYS A 81 7.01 2.14 -9.11
CA CYS A 81 6.69 3.47 -8.64
C CYS A 81 7.14 4.49 -9.69
N GLY A 82 6.28 4.73 -10.69
CA GLY A 82 6.59 5.67 -11.78
C GLY A 82 7.75 5.24 -12.67
N GLY A 83 8.05 3.93 -12.75
CA GLY A 83 9.20 3.40 -13.48
C GLY A 83 10.46 3.22 -12.63
N HIS A 84 10.37 3.44 -11.32
CA HIS A 84 11.49 3.33 -10.38
C HIS A 84 11.19 2.29 -9.29
N THR A 85 12.25 1.70 -8.76
CA THR A 85 12.17 0.68 -7.70
C THR A 85 12.47 1.28 -6.34
N TYR A 86 13.28 2.34 -6.28
CA TYR A 86 13.57 3.00 -5.02
C TYR A 86 13.97 4.46 -5.18
N ARG A 87 13.94 5.16 -4.05
CA ARG A 87 14.49 6.50 -3.84
C ARG A 87 15.60 6.43 -2.81
N ILE A 88 16.72 7.07 -3.11
CA ILE A 88 17.86 7.10 -2.20
C ILE A 88 18.16 8.52 -1.70
N TYR A 89 18.59 8.60 -0.43
CA TYR A 89 18.76 9.84 0.32
C TYR A 89 20.10 9.84 1.05
N THR A 90 20.73 11.01 1.12
CA THR A 90 22.03 11.16 1.77
C THR A 90 22.02 10.75 3.24
N ILE A 91 20.91 11.02 3.95
CA ILE A 91 20.70 10.68 5.36
C ILE A 91 19.23 10.31 5.62
N LEU A 92 18.99 9.60 6.72
CA LEU A 92 17.65 9.15 7.14
C LEU A 92 16.66 10.30 7.33
N GLU A 93 17.09 11.41 7.96
CA GLU A 93 16.23 12.59 8.17
C GLU A 93 15.64 13.14 6.86
N TRP A 94 16.38 13.07 5.75
CA TRP A 94 15.88 13.52 4.45
C TRP A 94 14.92 12.54 3.79
N CYS A 95 15.02 11.26 4.16
CA CYS A 95 14.10 10.23 3.70
C CYS A 95 12.73 10.38 4.39
N GLU A 96 12.74 10.70 5.68
CA GLU A 96 11.54 10.87 6.51
C GLU A 96 10.78 12.17 6.20
N ASP A 97 11.45 13.17 5.62
CA ASP A 97 10.86 14.44 5.20
C ASP A 97 9.99 14.26 3.93
N PRO A 98 8.65 14.37 4.03
CA PRO A 98 7.75 14.16 2.89
C PRO A 98 7.90 15.23 1.79
N ASP A 99 8.46 16.41 2.13
CA ASP A 99 8.70 17.49 1.15
C ASP A 99 10.00 17.28 0.35
N ARG A 100 10.79 16.25 0.69
CA ARG A 100 12.03 15.91 0.00
C ARG A 100 11.85 14.72 -0.92
N ILE A 101 12.18 14.95 -2.19
CA ILE A 101 12.22 13.90 -3.20
C ILE A 101 13.67 13.42 -3.32
N GLY A 102 13.91 12.15 -3.00
CA GLY A 102 15.20 11.49 -3.17
C GLY A 102 15.54 11.22 -4.63
N VAL A 103 16.73 10.69 -4.89
CA VAL A 103 17.11 10.29 -6.25
C VAL A 103 16.40 9.00 -6.62
N GLU A 104 15.68 9.00 -7.74
CA GLU A 104 14.87 7.88 -8.21
C GLU A 104 15.67 6.93 -9.10
N ILE A 105 15.64 5.63 -8.77
CA ILE A 105 16.47 4.63 -9.45
C ILE A 105 15.61 3.45 -9.90
N ALA A 106 15.76 3.09 -11.17
CA ALA A 106 15.20 1.89 -11.77
C ALA A 106 16.19 0.73 -11.59
N HIS A 107 15.79 -0.32 -10.88
CA HIS A 107 16.67 -1.45 -10.53
C HIS A 107 15.85 -2.72 -10.22
N ASP A 108 16.41 -3.92 -10.24
CA ASP A 108 15.68 -5.08 -9.73
C ASP A 108 15.58 -5.06 -8.21
N CYS A 109 14.45 -5.53 -7.68
CA CYS A 109 14.21 -5.63 -6.24
C CYS A 109 15.24 -6.45 -5.45
N ASN A 110 15.81 -7.48 -6.07
CA ASN A 110 16.78 -8.37 -5.43
C ASN A 110 18.23 -7.93 -5.68
N GLU A 111 18.44 -6.92 -6.52
CA GLU A 111 19.76 -6.35 -6.71
C GLU A 111 20.13 -5.47 -5.51
N PRO A 112 21.42 -5.41 -5.12
CA PRO A 112 21.87 -4.54 -4.06
C PRO A 112 21.54 -3.07 -4.36
N VAL A 113 21.06 -2.34 -3.35
CA VAL A 113 20.85 -0.90 -3.46
C VAL A 113 22.19 -0.22 -3.78
N ASP A 114 22.21 0.66 -4.79
CA ASP A 114 23.40 1.43 -5.14
C ASP A 114 23.58 2.60 -4.15
N TRP A 115 24.15 2.27 -2.99
CA TRP A 115 24.28 3.20 -1.90
C TRP A 115 25.15 4.42 -2.21
N GLN A 116 26.18 4.27 -3.05
CA GLN A 116 27.20 5.29 -3.26
C GLN A 116 27.63 5.99 -1.95
N VAL A 117 27.34 7.29 -1.81
CA VAL A 117 27.62 8.11 -0.61
C VAL A 117 26.39 8.32 0.29
N ASN A 118 25.27 7.70 -0.05
CA ASN A 118 24.00 7.82 0.64
C ASN A 118 23.89 6.88 1.85
N ALA A 119 22.81 7.03 2.62
CA ALA A 119 22.59 6.26 3.84
C ALA A 119 21.15 5.77 4.04
N ALA A 120 20.16 6.33 3.35
CA ALA A 120 18.76 5.92 3.51
C ALA A 120 18.06 5.68 2.17
N VAL A 121 17.07 4.79 2.18
CA VAL A 121 16.31 4.38 0.98
C VAL A 121 14.82 4.25 1.32
N LYS A 122 13.95 4.60 0.35
CA LYS A 122 12.55 4.13 0.31
C LYS A 122 12.39 3.21 -0.89
N CYS A 123 11.85 2.02 -0.67
CA CYS A 123 11.63 1.05 -1.73
C CYS A 123 10.17 1.07 -2.20
N CYS A 124 9.96 0.75 -3.48
CA CYS A 124 8.65 0.62 -4.06
C CYS A 124 8.05 -0.72 -3.64
N CYS A 125 7.02 -0.65 -2.81
CA CYS A 125 6.38 -1.80 -2.20
C CYS A 125 4.88 -1.83 -2.54
N GLU A 126 4.31 -3.03 -2.64
CA GLU A 126 2.87 -3.27 -2.73
C GLU A 126 2.42 -4.21 -1.62
N GLN A 127 1.16 -4.07 -1.21
CA GLN A 127 0.58 -4.93 -0.17
C GLN A 127 0.58 -6.39 -0.63
N ARG A 128 0.87 -7.32 0.29
CA ARG A 128 0.69 -8.75 0.05
C ARG A 128 -0.81 -9.09 0.03
N ASP A 129 -1.27 -9.71 -1.05
CA ASP A 129 -2.61 -10.30 -1.17
C ASP A 129 -2.86 -11.46 -0.17
#